data_AF-A0A957X710-F1
#
_entry.id   AF-A0A957X710-F1
#
_cell.length_a   1.000
_cell.length_b   1.000
_cell.length_c   1.000
_cell.angle_alpha   90.00
_cell.angle_beta   90.00
_cell.angle_gamma   90.00
#
_symmetry.space_group_name_H-M   'P 1'
#
loop_
_entity.id
_entity.type
_entity.pdbx_description
1 polymer ?
#
loop_
_entity_poly.entity_id
_entity_poly.type
_entity_poly.pdbx_seq_one_letter_code
_entity_poly.pdbx_strand_id
1 'polypeptide(L)'
;HKTVVRIPDLGVVCNDNNVPLGDHDRSYKGIFDICIESISDSKQLHVDRDVIHKRNEYAEAGVREYYILDERGKETQFYQLNTRGIYIPIRPQNGVIRSTVLPGFQFRYGDLYRQPTLIELAQNPVYQAFVLPEYQAQKARADRLAEKLRAFGIAEDELE
;
A
#
# COMPACT_ATOMS: atom_id res chain seq x y z
N HIS A 1 4.30 13.78 -30.46
CA HIS A 1 3.97 13.62 -29.04
C HIS A 1 5.20 13.89 -28.18
N LYS A 2 5.05 14.63 -27.07
CA LYS A 2 6.12 14.86 -26.10
C LYS A 2 6.13 13.68 -25.14
N THR A 3 7.23 12.94 -25.06
CA THR A 3 7.40 11.90 -24.04
C THR A 3 7.57 12.58 -22.69
N VAL A 4 6.63 12.35 -21.77
CA VAL A 4 6.73 12.83 -20.39
C VAL A 4 7.21 11.65 -19.55
N VAL A 5 8.33 11.83 -18.85
CA VAL A 5 8.83 10.86 -17.87
C VAL A 5 8.42 11.36 -16.49
N ARG A 6 7.82 10.48 -15.69
CA ARG A 6 7.46 10.72 -14.30
C ARG A 6 8.17 9.72 -13.40
N ILE A 7 8.61 10.21 -12.24
CA ILE A 7 9.25 9.40 -11.20
C ILE A 7 8.39 9.63 -9.95
N PRO A 8 7.44 8.71 -9.65
CA PRO A 8 6.70 8.80 -8.40
C PRO A 8 7.65 8.49 -7.23
N ASP A 9 7.28 8.94 -6.02
CA ASP A 9 8.02 8.56 -4.81
C ASP A 9 7.97 7.05 -4.58
N LEU A 10 6.83 6.42 -4.90
CA LEU A 10 6.70 4.99 -4.99
C LEU A 10 5.79 4.60 -6.17
N GLY A 11 6.29 3.73 -7.04
CA GLY A 11 5.56 3.15 -8.16
C GLY A 11 5.41 1.65 -8.00
N VAL A 12 4.23 1.12 -8.32
CA VAL A 12 3.94 -0.31 -8.32
C VAL A 12 3.71 -0.78 -9.75
N VAL A 13 4.34 -1.89 -10.11
CA VAL A 13 4.06 -2.65 -11.33
C VAL A 13 3.66 -4.06 -10.93
N CYS A 14 2.46 -4.48 -11.32
CA CYS A 14 1.91 -5.80 -11.05
C CYS A 14 2.48 -6.82 -12.04
N ASN A 15 2.52 -8.10 -11.66
CA ASN A 15 3.04 -9.17 -12.52
C ASN A 15 2.22 -9.37 -13.80
N ASP A 16 0.96 -8.93 -13.81
CA ASP A 16 0.06 -8.96 -14.97
C ASP A 16 0.12 -7.68 -15.83
N ASN A 17 1.03 -6.75 -15.53
CA ASN A 17 1.25 -5.57 -16.36
C ASN A 17 1.84 -5.97 -17.72
N ASN A 18 1.36 -5.33 -18.79
CA ASN A 18 1.80 -5.60 -20.15
C ASN A 18 3.29 -5.29 -20.40
N VAL A 19 3.88 -4.41 -19.57
CA VAL A 19 5.30 -4.09 -19.62
C VAL A 19 5.91 -4.50 -18.27
N PRO A 20 6.60 -5.65 -18.19
CA PRO A 20 7.25 -6.06 -16.96
C PRO A 20 8.42 -5.13 -16.61
N LEU A 21 8.73 -5.03 -15.31
CA LEU A 21 9.99 -4.43 -14.85
C LEU A 21 11.14 -5.40 -15.11
N GLY A 22 12.13 -4.98 -15.91
CA GLY A 22 13.34 -5.77 -16.12
C GLY A 22 14.39 -5.54 -15.03
N ASP A 23 15.13 -6.59 -14.67
CA ASP A 23 16.19 -6.56 -13.64
C ASP A 23 17.31 -5.54 -13.91
N HIS A 24 17.43 -5.07 -15.16
CA HIS A 24 18.47 -4.14 -15.61
C HIS A 24 17.90 -2.84 -16.19
N ASP A 25 16.60 -2.58 -15.98
CA ASP A 25 15.97 -1.36 -16.45
C ASP A 25 16.52 -0.14 -15.71
N ARG A 26 17.13 0.78 -16.46
CA ARG A 26 17.58 2.09 -15.94
C ARG A 26 16.46 3.12 -15.95
N SER A 27 15.37 2.82 -16.64
CA SER A 27 14.14 3.60 -16.69
C SER A 27 13.01 2.67 -17.11
N TYR A 28 11.90 2.69 -16.37
CA TYR A 28 10.72 1.93 -16.74
C TYR A 28 10.04 2.55 -17.98
N LYS A 29 9.65 1.71 -18.94
CA LYS A 29 9.04 2.14 -20.22
C LYS A 29 7.52 1.94 -20.27
N GLY A 30 6.96 1.28 -19.26
CA GLY A 30 5.53 1.05 -19.14
C GLY A 30 4.81 2.13 -18.33
N ILE A 31 3.58 1.80 -17.97
CA ILE A 31 2.72 2.61 -17.09
C ILE A 31 2.68 1.90 -15.74
N PHE A 32 2.88 2.64 -14.66
CA PHE A 32 2.73 2.10 -13.31
C PHE A 32 1.25 1.77 -13.05
N ASP A 33 1.00 0.71 -12.32
CA ASP A 33 -0.36 0.33 -11.93
C ASP A 33 -0.86 1.20 -10.78
N ILE A 34 0.04 1.51 -9.85
CA ILE A 34 -0.20 2.44 -8.75
C ILE A 34 0.95 3.44 -8.68
N CYS A 35 0.62 4.73 -8.62
CA CYS A 35 1.57 5.79 -8.26
C CYS A 35 1.23 6.35 -6.88
N ILE A 36 2.24 6.56 -6.06
CA ILE A 36 2.12 7.12 -4.72
C ILE A 36 3.08 8.31 -4.62
N GLU A 37 2.55 9.46 -4.19
CA GLU A 37 3.30 10.69 -3.99
C GLU A 37 3.12 11.17 -2.55
N SER A 38 4.22 11.56 -1.91
CA SER A 38 4.22 12.25 -0.63
C SER A 38 4.32 13.74 -0.88
N ILE A 39 3.36 14.52 -0.39
CA ILE A 39 3.49 15.98 -0.42
C ILE A 39 4.41 16.43 0.71
N SER A 40 5.38 17.28 0.37
CA SER A 40 6.21 17.99 1.35
C SER A 40 5.60 19.36 1.65
N ASP A 41 5.90 19.89 2.83
CA ASP A 41 5.35 21.08 3.53
C ASP A 41 5.47 22.43 2.79
N SER A 42 5.69 22.42 1.48
CA SER A 42 5.78 23.60 0.63
C SER A 42 4.47 24.39 0.58
N LYS A 43 4.56 25.71 0.32
CA LYS A 43 3.43 26.65 0.28
C LYS A 43 2.23 26.04 -0.49
N GLN A 44 1.07 25.97 0.16
CA GLN A 44 -0.18 25.36 -0.32
C GLN A 44 -0.48 25.59 -1.83
N LEU A 45 -0.26 26.82 -2.32
CA LEU A 45 -0.49 27.18 -3.74
C LEU A 45 0.38 26.39 -4.74
N HIS A 46 1.59 25.99 -4.35
CA HIS A 46 2.46 25.15 -5.17
C HIS A 46 2.03 23.68 -5.10
N VAL A 47 1.59 23.23 -3.92
CA VAL A 47 1.05 21.89 -3.70
C VAL A 47 -0.17 21.65 -4.57
N ASP A 48 -1.16 22.55 -4.56
CA ASP A 48 -2.41 22.36 -5.31
C ASP A 48 -2.16 22.27 -6.82
N ARG A 49 -1.30 23.13 -7.37
CA ARG A 49 -0.99 23.13 -8.81
C ARG A 49 -0.25 21.85 -9.21
N ASP A 50 0.79 21.48 -8.46
CA ASP A 50 1.61 20.32 -8.79
C ASP A 50 0.82 19.02 -8.59
N VAL A 51 -0.01 18.93 -7.56
CA VAL A 51 -0.92 17.81 -7.32
C VAL A 51 -1.95 17.69 -8.44
N ILE A 52 -2.60 18.78 -8.85
CA ILE A 52 -3.59 18.76 -9.94
C ILE A 52 -2.93 18.38 -11.26
N HIS A 53 -1.76 18.94 -11.57
CA HIS A 53 -1.03 18.63 -12.80
C HIS A 53 -0.61 17.16 -12.85
N LYS A 54 0.06 16.65 -11.80
CA LYS A 54 0.46 15.23 -11.70
C LYS A 54 -0.74 14.31 -11.77
N ARG A 55 -1.84 14.64 -11.09
CA ARG A 55 -3.09 13.86 -11.13
C ARG A 55 -3.63 13.73 -12.56
N ASN A 56 -3.68 14.82 -13.31
CA ASN A 56 -4.18 14.78 -14.69
C ASN A 56 -3.24 13.98 -15.59
N GLU A 57 -1.93 14.13 -15.45
CA GLU A 57 -0.95 13.38 -16.25
C GLU A 57 -0.98 11.88 -15.94
N TYR A 58 -1.12 11.49 -14.66
CA TYR A 58 -1.26 10.08 -14.30
C TYR A 58 -2.58 9.49 -14.81
N ALA A 59 -3.66 10.26 -14.81
CA ALA A 59 -4.93 9.84 -15.40
C ALA A 59 -4.81 9.65 -16.93
N GLU A 60 -4.22 10.63 -17.63
CA GLU A 60 -3.96 10.59 -19.07
C GLU A 60 -3.04 9.42 -19.46
N ALA A 61 -2.05 9.12 -18.61
CA ALA A 61 -1.16 7.97 -18.80
C ALA A 61 -1.83 6.62 -18.51
N GLY A 62 -2.97 6.59 -17.83
CA GLY A 62 -3.69 5.36 -17.53
C GLY A 62 -3.27 4.65 -16.23
N VAL A 63 -2.63 5.36 -15.29
CA VAL A 63 -2.27 4.79 -13.98
C VAL A 63 -3.55 4.46 -13.21
N ARG A 64 -3.72 3.19 -12.84
CA ARG A 64 -5.00 2.64 -12.37
C ARG A 64 -5.40 3.15 -10.98
N GLU A 65 -4.43 3.34 -10.08
CA GLU A 65 -4.65 3.96 -8.77
C GLU A 65 -3.59 5.03 -8.49
N TYR A 66 -4.00 6.13 -7.86
CA TYR A 66 -3.11 7.25 -7.54
C TYR A 66 -3.35 7.73 -6.10
N TYR A 67 -2.32 7.66 -5.27
CA TYR A 67 -2.39 8.03 -3.85
C TYR A 67 -1.51 9.25 -3.58
N ILE A 68 -2.07 10.21 -2.86
CA ILE A 68 -1.39 11.40 -2.37
C ILE A 68 -1.36 11.28 -0.86
N LEU A 69 -0.17 11.30 -0.27
CA LEU A 69 0.03 11.22 1.17
C LEU A 69 0.53 12.56 1.69
N ASP A 70 -0.11 13.06 2.73
CA ASP A 70 0.25 14.25 3.48
C ASP A 70 0.65 13.83 4.89
N GLU A 71 1.78 14.32 5.40
CA GLU A 71 2.25 14.02 6.76
C GLU A 71 1.17 14.35 7.81
N ARG A 72 0.34 15.38 7.57
CA ARG A 72 -0.69 15.85 8.50
C ARG A 72 -2.08 15.30 8.20
N GLY A 73 -2.22 14.57 7.10
CA GLY A 73 -3.48 13.99 6.64
C GLY A 73 -4.56 14.97 6.20
N LYS A 74 -4.23 16.25 6.00
CA LYS A 74 -5.17 17.26 5.49
C LYS A 74 -5.43 17.08 4.00
N GLU A 75 -4.37 16.80 3.24
CA GLU A 75 -4.45 16.67 1.77
C GLU A 75 -4.37 15.22 1.29
N THR A 76 -4.36 14.24 2.22
CA THR A 76 -4.25 12.83 1.87
C THR A 76 -5.48 12.37 1.10
N GLN A 77 -5.26 11.84 -0.11
CA GLN A 77 -6.31 11.49 -1.04
C GLN A 77 -5.94 10.22 -1.80
N PHE A 78 -6.95 9.40 -2.12
CA PHE A 78 -6.78 8.15 -2.85
C PHE A 78 -7.72 8.17 -4.04
N TYR A 79 -7.22 7.76 -5.20
CA TYR A 79 -7.97 7.78 -6.44
C TYR A 79 -7.86 6.46 -7.18
N GLN A 80 -8.95 6.08 -7.85
CA GLN A 80 -9.01 4.98 -8.81
C GLN A 80 -9.40 5.53 -10.18
N LEU A 81 -8.77 5.06 -11.24
CA LEU A 81 -9.11 5.43 -12.61
C LEU A 81 -10.35 4.64 -13.06
N ASN A 82 -11.39 5.35 -13.48
CA ASN A 82 -12.57 4.69 -14.05
C ASN A 82 -12.38 4.37 -15.54
N THR A 83 -13.35 3.67 -16.13
CA THR A 83 -13.36 3.28 -17.55
C THR A 83 -13.38 4.45 -18.54
N ARG A 84 -13.65 5.68 -18.08
CA ARG A 84 -13.61 6.90 -18.88
C ARG A 84 -12.26 7.64 -18.78
N GLY A 85 -11.27 7.06 -18.10
CA GLY A 85 -9.97 7.69 -17.88
C GLY A 85 -10.02 8.85 -16.87
N ILE A 86 -11.01 8.85 -15.98
CA ILE A 86 -11.19 9.91 -14.98
C ILE A 86 -10.97 9.32 -13.59
N TYR A 87 -10.13 9.97 -12.79
CA TYR A 87 -9.95 9.60 -11.39
C TYR A 87 -11.20 9.87 -10.57
N ILE A 88 -11.62 8.85 -9.82
CA ILE A 88 -12.68 8.92 -8.81
C ILE A 88 -12.08 8.71 -7.41
N PRO A 89 -12.52 9.45 -6.37
CA PRO A 89 -12.01 9.25 -5.02
C PRO A 89 -12.34 7.87 -4.46
N ILE A 90 -11.35 7.19 -3.87
CA ILE A 90 -11.54 5.98 -3.08
C ILE A 90 -11.87 6.42 -1.65
N ARG A 91 -13.08 6.09 -1.18
CA ARG A 91 -13.51 6.39 0.19
C ARG A 91 -13.21 5.18 1.10
N PRO A 92 -12.64 5.40 2.30
CA PRO A 92 -12.49 4.32 3.27
C PRO A 92 -13.84 3.70 3.62
N GLN A 93 -13.92 2.37 3.59
CA GLN A 93 -15.07 1.63 4.09
C GLN A 93 -14.75 1.14 5.50
N ASN A 94 -15.51 1.60 6.50
CA ASN A 94 -15.21 1.35 7.92
C ASN A 94 -13.75 1.71 8.29
N GLY A 95 -13.26 2.82 7.73
CA GLY A 95 -11.89 3.30 7.93
C GLY A 95 -10.82 2.55 7.13
N VAL A 96 -11.15 1.52 6.35
CA VAL A 96 -10.22 0.73 5.54
C VAL A 96 -10.25 1.16 4.09
N ILE A 97 -9.09 1.50 3.53
CA ILE A 97 -8.84 1.61 2.09
C ILE A 97 -8.48 0.22 1.56
N ARG A 98 -9.05 -0.15 0.41
CA ARG A 98 -8.81 -1.44 -0.26
C ARG A 98 -8.41 -1.13 -1.70
N SER A 99 -7.25 -1.63 -2.11
CA SER A 99 -6.85 -1.52 -3.51
C SER A 99 -7.68 -2.49 -4.36
N THR A 100 -8.09 -2.02 -5.52
CA THR A 100 -8.69 -2.82 -6.59
C THR A 100 -7.64 -3.33 -7.57
N VAL A 101 -6.49 -2.64 -7.62
CA VAL A 101 -5.33 -2.96 -8.48
C VAL A 101 -4.45 -4.04 -7.85
N LEU A 102 -4.28 -4.00 -6.53
CA LEU A 102 -3.59 -5.03 -5.75
C LEU A 102 -4.60 -5.79 -4.87
N PRO A 103 -5.20 -6.89 -5.36
CA PRO A 103 -6.12 -7.69 -4.58
C PRO A 103 -5.50 -8.16 -3.26
N GLY A 104 -6.20 -7.92 -2.15
CA GLY A 104 -5.73 -8.25 -0.80
C GLY A 104 -4.91 -7.15 -0.13
N PHE A 105 -4.40 -6.16 -0.87
CA PHE A 105 -3.74 -4.99 -0.28
C PHE A 105 -4.78 -4.01 0.27
N GLN A 106 -4.66 -3.71 1.55
CA GLN A 106 -5.60 -2.87 2.28
C GLN A 106 -4.92 -2.25 3.50
N PHE A 107 -5.44 -1.12 3.98
CA PHE A 107 -4.92 -0.47 5.18
C PHE A 107 -5.98 0.43 5.82
N ARG A 108 -5.94 0.60 7.14
CA ARG A 108 -6.72 1.63 7.81
C ARG A 108 -6.11 3.00 7.55
N TYR A 109 -6.96 3.96 7.19
CA TYR A 109 -6.54 5.36 7.03
C TYR A 109 -5.83 5.89 8.27
N GLY A 110 -6.39 5.64 9.47
CA GLY A 110 -5.81 6.11 10.72
C GLY A 110 -4.44 5.51 11.05
N ASP A 111 -4.14 4.30 10.56
CA ASP A 111 -2.86 3.63 10.82
C ASP A 111 -1.71 4.27 10.02
N LEU A 112 -1.98 5.06 8.97
CA LEU A 112 -0.97 5.88 8.28
C LEU A 112 -0.31 6.89 9.23
N TYR A 113 -1.08 7.43 10.18
CA TYR A 113 -0.62 8.46 11.11
C TYR A 113 -0.31 7.89 12.50
N ARG A 114 -1.06 6.88 12.94
CA ARG A 114 -0.78 6.20 14.22
C ARG A 114 0.54 5.44 14.17
N GLN A 115 0.93 4.95 12.99
CA GLN A 115 2.16 4.18 12.78
C GLN A 115 2.34 3.03 13.79
N PRO A 116 1.41 2.05 13.84
CA PRO A 116 1.60 0.86 14.66
C PRO A 116 2.89 0.10 14.34
N THR A 117 3.37 -0.64 15.32
CA THR A 117 4.49 -1.56 15.15
C THR A 117 4.15 -2.67 14.16
N LEU A 118 5.18 -3.24 13.53
CA LEU A 118 5.00 -4.38 12.61
C LEU A 118 4.36 -5.59 13.31
N ILE A 119 4.59 -5.77 14.62
CA ILE A 119 3.99 -6.85 15.41
C ILE A 119 2.49 -6.62 15.61
N GLU A 120 2.08 -5.40 15.97
CA GLU A 120 0.65 -5.05 16.05
C GLU A 120 -0.06 -5.25 14.71
N LEU A 121 0.58 -4.83 13.60
CA LEU A 121 0.05 -5.04 12.26
C LEU A 121 -0.06 -6.54 11.93
N ALA A 122 0.97 -7.33 12.19
CA ALA A 122 0.96 -8.77 11.93
C ALA A 122 -0.14 -9.52 12.70
N GLN A 123 -0.57 -9.02 13.85
CA GLN A 123 -1.65 -9.61 14.65
C GLN A 123 -3.04 -9.09 14.28
N ASN A 124 -3.13 -8.14 13.34
CA ASN A 124 -4.36 -7.44 13.02
C ASN A 124 -5.05 -8.04 11.78
N PRO A 125 -6.35 -8.36 11.83
CA PRO A 125 -7.07 -8.96 10.70
C PRO A 125 -7.03 -8.17 9.38
N VAL A 126 -6.81 -6.85 9.44
CA VAL A 126 -6.65 -6.02 8.22
C VAL A 126 -5.32 -6.30 7.52
N TYR A 127 -4.27 -6.67 8.25
CA TYR A 127 -2.91 -6.69 7.74
C TYR A 127 -2.27 -8.07 7.77
N GLN A 128 -2.77 -8.98 8.60
CA GLN A 128 -2.15 -10.27 8.88
C GLN A 128 -1.91 -11.10 7.61
N ALA A 129 -2.73 -10.95 6.57
CA ALA A 129 -2.53 -11.70 5.32
C ALA A 129 -1.21 -11.38 4.59
N PHE A 130 -0.58 -10.23 4.85
CA PHE A 130 0.61 -9.78 4.12
C PHE A 130 1.71 -9.13 4.98
N VAL A 131 1.46 -8.85 6.27
CA VAL A 131 2.49 -8.30 7.17
C VAL A 131 3.14 -9.41 7.99
N LEU A 132 4.45 -9.62 7.79
CA LEU A 132 5.26 -10.65 8.47
C LEU A 132 4.62 -12.05 8.47
N PRO A 133 4.31 -12.63 7.30
CA PRO A 133 3.63 -13.92 7.22
C PRO A 133 4.44 -15.05 7.88
N GLU A 134 5.77 -15.01 7.81
CA GLU A 134 6.64 -16.01 8.45
C GLU A 134 6.56 -15.94 9.98
N TYR A 135 6.52 -14.73 10.55
CA TYR A 135 6.34 -14.53 11.98
C TYR A 135 5.01 -15.13 12.46
N GLN A 136 3.93 -14.91 11.71
CA GLN A 136 2.63 -15.48 12.05
C GLN A 136 2.64 -17.01 11.94
N ALA A 137 3.28 -17.56 10.92
CA ALA A 137 3.42 -19.01 10.75
C ALA A 137 4.21 -19.64 11.91
N GLN A 138 5.30 -18.99 12.33
CA GLN A 138 6.10 -19.41 13.48
C GLN A 138 5.31 -19.32 14.79
N LYS A 139 4.62 -18.20 15.04
CA LYS A 139 3.76 -18.03 16.22
C LYS A 139 2.67 -19.10 16.27
N ALA A 140 1.96 -19.32 15.17
CA ALA A 140 0.92 -20.34 15.09
C ALA A 140 1.48 -21.76 15.32
N ARG A 141 2.71 -22.03 14.89
CA ARG A 141 3.40 -23.30 15.18
C ARG A 141 3.72 -23.44 16.67
N ALA A 142 4.22 -22.39 17.30
CA ALA A 142 4.51 -22.36 18.73
C ALA A 142 3.24 -22.55 19.56
N ASP A 143 2.17 -21.81 19.25
CA ASP A 143 0.87 -21.90 19.92
C ASP A 143 0.31 -23.34 19.86
N ARG A 144 0.38 -24.01 18.69
CA ARG A 144 -0.03 -25.41 18.52
C ARG A 144 0.83 -26.40 19.31
N LEU A 145 2.13 -26.15 19.42
CA LEU A 145 3.02 -27.01 20.20
C LEU A 145 2.73 -26.86 21.69
N ALA A 146 2.57 -25.63 22.16
CA ALA A 146 2.19 -25.33 23.55
C ALA A 146 0.85 -25.97 23.92
N GLU A 147 -0.15 -25.90 23.03
CA GLU A 147 -1.44 -26.58 23.23
C GLU A 147 -1.29 -28.09 23.34
N LYS A 148 -0.46 -28.71 22.48
CA LYS A 148 -0.16 -30.15 22.57
C LYS A 148 0.53 -30.51 23.88
N LEU A 149 1.54 -29.74 24.29
CA LEU A 149 2.28 -29.99 25.54
C LEU A 149 1.36 -29.89 26.75
N ARG A 150 0.48 -28.88 26.81
CA ARG A 150 -0.58 -28.75 27.82
C ARG A 150 -1.51 -29.96 27.83
N ALA A 151 -1.90 -30.47 26.66
CA ALA A 151 -2.74 -31.67 26.56
C ALA A 151 -2.03 -32.95 27.06
N PHE A 152 -0.69 -32.99 27.04
CA PHE A 152 0.12 -34.05 27.64
C PHE A 152 0.47 -33.80 29.11
N GLY A 153 0.02 -32.68 29.71
CA GLY A 153 0.29 -32.33 31.10
C GLY A 153 1.71 -31.83 31.36
N ILE A 154 2.46 -31.46 30.32
CA ILE A 154 3.81 -30.88 30.44
C ILE A 154 3.65 -29.36 30.57
N ALA A 155 4.19 -28.79 31.65
CA ALA A 155 4.10 -27.37 31.91
C ALA A 155 5.20 -26.60 31.15
N GLU A 156 4.93 -25.36 30.71
CA GLU A 156 5.87 -24.57 29.89
C GLU A 156 7.18 -24.23 30.65
N ASP A 157 7.12 -24.18 31.97
CA ASP A 157 8.21 -23.99 32.92
C ASP A 157 9.10 -25.23 33.13
N GLU A 158 8.71 -26.40 32.62
CA GLU A 158 9.54 -27.61 32.63
C GLU A 158 10.46 -27.75 31.38
N LEU A 159 10.46 -26.73 30.50
CA LEU A 159 11.19 -26.71 29.21
C LEU A 159 12.43 -25.79 29.19
N GLU A 160 12.74 -25.10 30.30
CA GLU A 160 14.02 -24.39 30.51
C GLU A 160 15.10 -25.34 31.06
#